data_AF-A0A962SA97-F1
#
_entry.id   AF-A0A962SA97-F1
#
_cell.length_a   1.000
_cell.length_b   1.000
_cell.length_c   1.000
_cell.angle_alpha   90.00
_cell.angle_beta   90.00
_cell.angle_gamma   90.00
#
_symmetry.space_group_name_H-M   'P 1'
#
loop_
_entity.id
_entity.type
_entity.pdbx_description
1 polymer ?
#
loop_
_entity_poly.entity_id
_entity_poly.type
_entity_poly.pdbx_seq_one_letter_code
_entity_poly.pdbx_strand_id
1 'polypeptide(L)'
;MNKLENKKDNLSEEEQLQKLASFENRWKYAVIPAMVAFFMLSGFGFYLIFGMLERMTALSKDIHLMTRVMSESLPVMQGGVVSMSSRMQSVGNDLEKMTKDVNAMSAVLNKVMPSLDSRIVEMAANINRMSYSTAAMATTTDNMGRNIWDMNRNISKPMSFFGDMMPWQRSTATPPPSMMTPTYQHYIYPSQQITTPAAMTSASVGHTQSLPVNTGEKFVGKSKYDGYCASCHGAFAEGGVGPSLIDSTTDTISDVLHSYKDGKLEGTMTGVVKTLSNDDIANIARFIGEELETIQR
;
A
#
# COMPACT_ATOMS: atom_id res chain seq x y z
N MET A 1 115.32 -54.11 19.93
CA MET A 1 113.85 -54.05 20.12
C MET A 1 113.23 -52.73 19.64
N ASN A 2 113.95 -51.61 19.65
CA ASN A 2 113.45 -50.26 19.27
C ASN A 2 112.97 -50.01 17.82
N LYS A 3 113.23 -50.90 16.85
CA LYS A 3 112.90 -50.66 15.43
C LYS A 3 111.48 -51.09 15.05
N LEU A 4 110.82 -51.87 15.91
CA LEU A 4 109.49 -52.42 15.65
C LEU A 4 108.36 -51.60 16.30
N GLU A 5 108.63 -50.89 17.40
CA GLU A 5 107.64 -49.96 18.01
C GLU A 5 107.45 -48.71 17.15
N ASN A 6 108.54 -48.06 16.74
CA ASN A 6 108.48 -46.87 15.87
C ASN A 6 107.74 -47.15 14.53
N LYS A 7 107.85 -48.37 13.98
CA LYS A 7 107.11 -48.74 12.76
C LYS A 7 105.61 -48.91 12.99
N LYS A 8 105.19 -49.32 14.20
CA LYS A 8 103.76 -49.48 14.55
C LYS A 8 103.09 -48.13 14.79
N ASP A 9 103.81 -47.20 15.40
CA ASP A 9 103.27 -45.87 15.72
C ASP A 9 103.03 -45.04 14.44
N ASN A 10 103.98 -45.06 13.50
CA ASN A 10 103.81 -44.41 12.19
C ASN A 10 102.72 -45.06 11.33
N LEU A 11 102.51 -46.38 11.43
CA LEU A 11 101.42 -47.07 10.70
C LEU A 11 100.04 -46.66 11.24
N SER A 12 99.92 -46.50 12.56
CA SER A 12 98.68 -46.09 13.21
C SER A 12 98.31 -44.64 12.88
N GLU A 13 99.30 -43.75 12.80
CA GLU A 13 99.08 -42.34 12.47
C GLU A 13 98.68 -42.15 11.00
N GLU A 14 99.31 -42.86 10.05
CA GLU A 14 98.90 -42.85 8.64
C GLU A 14 97.49 -43.42 8.42
N GLU A 15 97.10 -44.47 9.15
CA GLU A 15 95.72 -44.99 9.10
C GLU A 15 94.68 -44.00 9.66
N GLN A 16 95.02 -43.27 10.71
CA GLN A 16 94.15 -42.22 11.26
C GLN A 16 94.02 -41.04 10.30
N LEU A 17 95.12 -40.62 9.65
CA LEU A 17 95.10 -39.56 8.64
C LEU A 17 94.32 -39.98 7.39
N GLN A 18 94.45 -41.22 6.92
CA GLN A 18 93.63 -41.74 5.81
C GLN A 18 92.14 -41.80 6.18
N LYS A 19 91.80 -42.21 7.41
CA LYS A 19 90.42 -42.19 7.89
C LYS A 19 89.89 -40.75 7.90
N LEU A 20 90.61 -39.80 8.47
CA LEU A 20 90.22 -38.39 8.49
C LEU A 20 90.06 -37.79 7.08
N ALA A 21 90.98 -38.08 6.15
CA ALA A 21 90.88 -37.65 4.76
C ALA A 21 89.66 -38.26 4.04
N SER A 22 89.34 -39.53 4.32
CA SER A 22 88.16 -40.19 3.78
C SER A 22 86.86 -39.65 4.37
N PHE A 23 86.86 -39.22 5.64
CA PHE A 23 85.73 -38.53 6.27
C PHE A 23 85.51 -37.16 5.63
N GLU A 24 86.58 -36.37 5.47
CA GLU A 24 86.50 -35.04 4.87
C GLU A 24 85.91 -35.06 3.46
N ASN A 25 86.35 -36.00 2.62
CA ASN A 25 85.82 -36.12 1.25
C ASN A 25 84.37 -36.57 1.18
N ARG A 26 83.90 -37.41 2.11
CA ARG A 26 82.51 -37.87 2.14
C ARG A 26 81.56 -36.78 2.61
N TRP A 27 81.98 -35.96 3.58
CA TRP A 27 81.18 -34.83 4.06
C TRP A 27 81.06 -33.73 3.01
N LYS A 28 82.08 -33.51 2.16
CA LYS A 28 81.99 -32.54 1.04
C LYS A 28 80.79 -32.79 0.12
N TYR A 29 80.52 -34.05 -0.25
CA TYR A 29 79.37 -34.38 -1.09
C TYR A 29 78.00 -34.22 -0.42
N ALA A 30 77.94 -34.22 0.91
CA ALA A 30 76.71 -33.96 1.65
C ALA A 30 76.50 -32.46 1.96
N VAL A 31 77.59 -31.75 2.28
CA VAL A 31 77.55 -30.34 2.73
C VAL A 31 77.37 -29.38 1.55
N ILE A 32 78.00 -29.63 0.40
CA ILE A 32 77.89 -28.76 -0.78
C ILE A 32 76.43 -28.63 -1.29
N PRO A 33 75.66 -29.70 -1.51
CA PRO A 33 74.27 -29.55 -1.95
C PRO A 33 73.40 -28.87 -0.87
N ALA A 34 73.70 -29.09 0.42
CA ALA A 34 73.00 -28.42 1.51
C ALA A 34 73.26 -26.89 1.53
N MET A 35 74.50 -26.45 1.29
CA MET A 35 74.81 -25.02 1.17
C MET A 35 74.13 -24.38 -0.04
N VAL A 36 74.13 -25.05 -1.20
CA VAL A 36 73.46 -24.55 -2.40
C VAL A 36 71.94 -24.43 -2.19
N ALA A 37 71.32 -25.43 -1.55
CA ALA A 37 69.91 -25.39 -1.18
C ALA A 37 69.59 -24.23 -0.22
N PHE A 38 70.46 -23.98 0.77
CA PHE A 38 70.31 -22.86 1.69
C PHE A 38 70.37 -21.50 0.98
N PHE A 39 71.31 -21.31 0.03
CA PHE A 39 71.40 -20.08 -0.75
C PHE A 39 70.17 -19.87 -1.66
N MET A 40 69.68 -20.92 -2.31
CA MET A 40 68.45 -20.86 -3.09
C MET A 40 67.24 -20.49 -2.24
N LEU A 41 67.09 -21.11 -1.06
CA LEU A 41 66.00 -20.84 -0.14
C LEU A 41 66.09 -19.42 0.44
N SER A 42 67.30 -18.94 0.72
CA SER A 42 67.54 -17.57 1.19
C SER A 42 67.20 -16.53 0.12
N GLY A 43 67.62 -16.75 -1.13
CA GLY A 43 67.25 -15.88 -2.25
C GLY A 43 65.74 -15.85 -2.50
N PHE A 44 65.09 -17.01 -2.44
CA PHE A 44 63.63 -17.11 -2.55
C PHE A 44 62.92 -16.44 -1.36
N GLY A 45 63.44 -16.58 -0.15
CA GLY A 45 62.95 -15.89 1.04
C GLY A 45 63.02 -14.37 0.89
N PHE A 46 64.15 -13.86 0.39
CA PHE A 46 64.30 -12.43 0.10
C PHE A 46 63.34 -11.96 -1.00
N TYR A 47 63.13 -12.75 -2.05
CA TYR A 47 62.15 -12.45 -3.10
C TYR A 47 60.73 -12.34 -2.54
N LEU A 48 60.32 -13.25 -1.64
CA LEU A 48 59.00 -13.19 -1.00
C LEU A 48 58.84 -11.95 -0.10
N ILE A 49 59.88 -11.59 0.65
CA ILE A 49 59.86 -10.41 1.53
C ILE A 49 59.72 -9.14 0.69
N PHE A 50 60.56 -8.96 -0.34
CA PHE A 50 60.49 -7.79 -1.22
C PHE A 50 59.15 -7.72 -1.99
N GLY A 51 58.66 -8.86 -2.50
CA GLY A 51 57.36 -8.91 -3.18
C GLY A 51 56.17 -8.60 -2.28
N MET A 52 56.23 -8.97 -0.99
CA MET A 52 55.20 -8.62 0.00
C MET A 52 55.27 -7.15 0.39
N LEU A 53 56.48 -6.60 0.58
CA LEU A 53 56.70 -5.18 0.88
C LEU A 53 56.15 -4.27 -0.21
N GLU A 54 56.39 -4.60 -1.48
CA GLU A 54 55.86 -3.87 -2.62
C GLU A 54 54.31 -3.91 -2.62
N ARG A 55 53.72 -5.06 -2.33
CA ARG A 55 52.25 -5.21 -2.21
C ARG A 55 51.64 -4.51 -0.99
N MET A 56 52.36 -4.40 0.13
CA MET A 56 51.90 -3.68 1.32
C MET A 56 51.81 -2.17 1.08
N THR A 57 52.69 -1.60 0.24
CA THR A 57 52.59 -0.17 -0.11
C THR A 57 51.33 0.16 -0.91
N ALA A 58 50.80 -0.80 -1.69
CA ALA A 58 49.52 -0.66 -2.35
C ALA A 58 48.32 -0.70 -1.36
N LEU A 59 48.40 -1.53 -0.31
CA LEU A 59 47.36 -1.65 0.73
C LEU A 59 47.14 -0.33 1.50
N SER A 60 48.20 0.45 1.71
CA SER A 60 48.11 1.74 2.40
C SER A 60 47.21 2.75 1.68
N LYS A 61 47.04 2.61 0.36
CA LYS A 61 46.20 3.49 -0.44
C LYS A 61 44.71 3.24 -0.20
N ASP A 62 44.34 1.98 0.03
CA ASP A 62 42.96 1.57 0.31
C ASP A 62 42.53 1.88 1.75
N ILE A 63 43.45 1.82 2.71
CA ILE A 63 43.19 2.17 4.12
C ILE A 63 42.83 3.65 4.28
N HIS A 64 43.46 4.53 3.51
CA HIS A 64 43.10 5.96 3.50
C HIS A 64 41.73 6.22 2.87
N LEU A 65 41.31 5.40 1.90
CA LEU A 65 39.96 5.45 1.30
C LEU A 65 38.88 5.02 2.31
N MET A 66 39.13 3.95 3.07
CA MET A 66 38.24 3.49 4.15
C MET A 66 38.13 4.50 5.30
N THR A 67 39.25 5.14 5.67
CA THR A 67 39.28 6.16 6.73
C THR A 67 38.48 7.41 6.34
N ARG A 68 38.48 7.79 5.07
CA ARG A 68 37.69 8.91 4.55
C ARG A 68 36.19 8.63 4.64
N VAL A 69 35.76 7.42 4.27
CA VAL A 69 34.36 6.99 4.39
C VAL A 69 33.89 6.96 5.85
N MET A 70 34.77 6.58 6.80
CA MET A 70 34.47 6.66 8.24
C MET A 70 34.34 8.11 8.74
N SER A 71 35.13 9.04 8.21
CA SER A 71 35.00 10.47 8.55
C SER A 71 33.72 11.12 8.01
N GLU A 72 33.15 10.57 6.93
CA GLU A 72 31.91 11.02 6.30
C GLU A 72 30.65 10.42 6.95
N SER A 73 30.75 9.22 7.53
CA SER A 73 29.62 8.50 8.13
C SER A 73 29.33 8.90 9.58
N LEU A 74 30.31 9.45 10.31
CA LEU A 74 30.11 9.97 11.68
C LEU A 74 29.20 11.22 11.77
N PRO A 75 29.30 12.23 10.87
CA PRO A 75 28.36 13.36 10.81
C PRO A 75 26.93 12.96 10.44
N VAL A 76 26.75 11.96 9.56
CA VAL A 76 25.43 11.47 9.15
C VAL A 76 24.68 10.85 10.34
N MET A 77 25.39 10.17 11.24
CA MET A 77 24.82 9.61 12.46
C MET A 77 24.37 10.71 13.45
N GLN A 78 25.09 11.83 13.51
CA GLN A 78 24.66 13.01 14.30
C GLN A 78 23.44 13.71 13.68
N GLY A 79 23.40 13.86 12.35
CA GLY A 79 22.22 14.38 11.64
C GLY A 79 20.98 13.51 11.84
N GLY A 80 21.15 12.18 11.86
CA GLY A 80 20.09 11.21 12.15
C GLY A 80 19.46 11.41 13.53
N VAL A 81 20.27 11.57 14.58
CA VAL A 81 19.78 11.77 15.96
C VAL A 81 19.06 13.11 16.13
N VAL A 82 19.57 14.19 15.51
CA VAL A 82 18.90 15.50 15.53
C VAL A 82 17.57 15.45 14.76
N SER A 83 17.54 14.76 13.62
CA SER A 83 16.30 14.55 12.86
C SER A 83 15.27 13.73 13.63
N MET A 84 15.71 12.72 14.39
CA MET A 84 14.86 11.93 15.28
C MET A 84 14.22 12.81 16.37
N SER A 85 14.99 13.72 16.97
CA SER A 85 14.49 14.66 17.96
C SER A 85 13.43 15.61 17.38
N SER A 86 13.66 16.15 16.18
CA SER A 86 12.69 17.01 15.50
C SER A 86 11.38 16.27 15.16
N ARG A 87 11.47 14.99 14.77
CA ARG A 87 10.30 14.14 14.52
C ARG A 87 9.54 13.84 15.80
N MET A 88 10.24 13.53 16.90
CA MET A 88 9.59 13.32 18.21
C MET A 88 8.88 14.59 18.71
N GLN A 89 9.40 15.77 18.41
CA GLN A 89 8.71 17.04 18.69
C GLN A 89 7.46 17.23 17.82
N SER A 90 7.52 16.91 16.52
CA SER A 90 6.34 16.93 15.65
C SER A 90 5.25 15.99 16.16
N VAL A 91 5.62 14.77 16.55
CA VAL A 91 4.69 13.81 17.15
C VAL A 91 4.06 14.37 18.44
N GLY A 92 4.84 15.07 19.27
CA GLY A 92 4.31 15.77 20.45
C GLY A 92 3.26 16.81 20.10
N ASN A 93 3.52 17.62 19.06
CA ASN A 93 2.59 18.64 18.59
C ASN A 93 1.32 18.02 17.97
N ASP A 94 1.47 16.93 17.22
CA ASP A 94 0.34 16.20 16.61
C ASP A 94 -0.56 15.56 17.67
N LEU A 95 0.03 15.01 18.73
CA LEU A 95 -0.72 14.48 19.88
C LEU A 95 -1.45 15.59 20.65
N GLU A 96 -0.84 16.76 20.80
CA GLU A 96 -1.51 17.93 21.40
C GLU A 96 -2.69 18.40 20.54
N LYS A 97 -2.51 18.45 19.22
CA LYS A 97 -3.58 18.83 18.29
C LYS A 97 -4.72 17.81 18.25
N MET A 98 -4.40 16.51 18.22
CA MET A 98 -5.38 15.43 18.31
C MET A 98 -6.19 15.52 19.62
N THR A 99 -5.53 15.83 20.73
CA THR A 99 -6.20 16.02 22.02
C THR A 99 -7.18 17.20 21.96
N LYS A 100 -6.81 18.29 21.29
CA LYS A 100 -7.71 19.44 21.04
C LYS A 100 -8.86 19.08 20.11
N ASP A 101 -8.62 18.33 19.04
CA ASP A 101 -9.64 17.92 18.07
C ASP A 101 -10.65 16.94 18.71
N VAL A 102 -10.19 16.01 19.54
CA VAL A 102 -11.08 15.11 20.32
C VAL A 102 -11.95 15.91 21.30
N ASN A 103 -11.38 16.90 21.97
CA ASN A 103 -12.14 17.78 22.85
C ASN A 103 -13.15 18.66 22.07
N ALA A 104 -12.76 19.16 20.90
CA ALA A 104 -13.67 19.89 20.02
C ALA A 104 -14.79 18.99 19.48
N MET A 105 -14.48 17.74 19.13
CA MET A 105 -15.47 16.74 18.73
C MET A 105 -16.44 16.43 19.86
N SER A 106 -15.97 16.30 21.10
CA SER A 106 -16.84 16.16 22.28
C SER A 106 -17.78 17.35 22.44
N ALA A 107 -17.28 18.58 22.23
CA ALA A 107 -18.11 19.78 22.27
C ALA A 107 -19.14 19.82 21.12
N VAL A 108 -18.78 19.38 19.92
CA VAL A 108 -19.72 19.26 18.78
C VAL A 108 -20.78 18.20 19.08
N LEU A 109 -20.41 17.02 19.58
CA LEU A 109 -21.35 15.96 19.95
C LEU A 109 -22.35 16.43 21.01
N ASN A 110 -21.90 17.20 22.01
CA ASN A 110 -22.78 17.83 23.00
C ASN A 110 -23.74 18.85 22.39
N LYS A 111 -23.39 19.51 21.27
CA LYS A 111 -24.29 20.40 20.54
C LYS A 111 -25.24 19.67 19.59
N VAL A 112 -24.81 18.53 19.04
CA VAL A 112 -25.57 17.76 18.05
C VAL A 112 -26.63 16.89 18.71
N MET A 113 -26.36 16.27 19.88
CA MET A 113 -27.34 15.43 20.58
C MET A 113 -28.71 16.12 20.80
N PRO A 114 -28.79 17.35 21.34
CA PRO A 114 -30.07 18.06 21.52
C PRO A 114 -30.75 18.43 20.18
N SER A 115 -29.95 18.69 19.14
CA SER A 115 -30.46 18.99 17.80
C SER A 115 -31.05 17.76 17.10
N LEU A 116 -30.50 16.57 17.38
CA LEU A 116 -31.03 15.32 16.85
C LEU A 116 -32.33 14.94 17.55
N ASP A 117 -32.42 15.12 18.86
CA ASP A 117 -33.62 14.84 19.64
C ASP A 117 -34.82 15.68 19.15
N SER A 118 -34.61 16.99 18.99
CA SER A 118 -35.64 17.90 18.47
C SER A 118 -36.09 17.56 17.04
N ARG A 119 -35.17 17.20 16.14
CA ARG A 119 -35.50 16.81 14.76
C ARG A 119 -36.22 15.46 14.69
N ILE A 120 -35.92 14.52 15.58
CA ILE A 120 -36.62 13.23 15.66
C ILE A 120 -38.06 13.44 16.12
N VAL A 121 -38.29 14.31 17.10
CA VAL A 121 -39.64 14.68 17.56
C VAL A 121 -40.44 15.38 16.44
N GLU A 122 -39.82 16.29 15.70
CA GLU A 122 -40.45 16.96 14.56
C GLU A 122 -40.75 15.97 13.41
N MET A 123 -39.84 15.04 13.14
CA MET A 123 -40.02 13.99 12.15
C MET A 123 -41.17 13.05 12.54
N ALA A 124 -41.28 12.68 13.81
CA ALA A 124 -42.40 11.87 14.31
C ALA A 124 -43.74 12.61 14.15
N ALA A 125 -43.78 13.92 14.42
CA ALA A 125 -44.98 14.74 14.22
C ALA A 125 -45.37 14.84 12.73
N ASN A 126 -44.40 15.00 11.83
CA ASN A 126 -44.63 15.03 10.39
C ASN A 126 -45.09 13.67 9.84
N ILE A 127 -44.51 12.56 10.30
CA ILE A 127 -44.95 11.20 9.93
C ILE A 127 -46.39 10.97 10.41
N ASN A 128 -46.74 11.44 11.60
CA ASN A 128 -48.12 11.33 12.09
C ASN A 128 -49.08 12.15 11.21
N ARG A 129 -48.71 13.38 10.86
CA ARG A 129 -49.49 14.22 9.92
C ARG A 129 -49.61 13.58 8.53
N MET A 130 -48.56 12.92 8.06
CA MET A 130 -48.55 12.19 6.80
C MET A 130 -49.48 10.97 6.86
N SER A 131 -49.52 10.27 8.00
CA SER A 131 -50.47 9.17 8.25
C SER A 131 -51.91 9.66 8.18
N TYR A 132 -52.23 10.79 8.82
CA TYR A 132 -53.55 11.42 8.71
C TYR A 132 -53.90 11.82 7.28
N SER A 133 -52.95 12.42 6.54
CA SER A 133 -53.18 12.78 5.14
C SER A 133 -53.43 11.56 4.25
N THR A 134 -52.69 10.47 4.49
CA THR A 134 -52.84 9.21 3.76
C THR A 134 -54.18 8.55 4.09
N ALA A 135 -54.62 8.58 5.34
CA ALA A 135 -55.93 8.08 5.76
C ALA A 135 -57.09 8.90 5.16
N ALA A 136 -56.97 10.23 5.14
CA ALA A 136 -57.94 11.12 4.50
C ALA A 136 -57.97 10.91 2.97
N MET A 137 -56.80 10.70 2.36
CA MET A 137 -56.67 10.37 0.94
C MET A 137 -57.28 9.00 0.61
N ALA A 138 -57.08 7.99 1.46
CA ALA A 138 -57.71 6.68 1.32
C ALA A 138 -59.25 6.79 1.37
N THR A 139 -59.77 7.59 2.31
CA THR A 139 -61.22 7.83 2.44
C THR A 139 -61.78 8.58 1.22
N THR A 140 -61.04 9.56 0.71
CA THR A 140 -61.42 10.29 -0.51
C THR A 140 -61.39 9.38 -1.72
N THR A 141 -60.38 8.51 -1.84
CA THR A 141 -60.25 7.53 -2.92
C THR A 141 -61.38 6.50 -2.87
N ASP A 142 -61.79 6.06 -1.67
CA ASP A 142 -62.93 5.16 -1.48
C ASP A 142 -64.25 5.82 -1.89
N ASN A 143 -64.47 7.09 -1.51
CA ASN A 143 -65.61 7.86 -1.97
C ASN A 143 -65.59 8.06 -3.50
N MET A 144 -64.42 8.33 -4.09
CA MET A 144 -64.26 8.40 -5.54
C MET A 144 -64.59 7.06 -6.20
N GLY A 145 -64.14 5.93 -5.63
CA GLY A 145 -64.49 4.59 -6.09
C GLY A 145 -65.99 4.33 -6.07
N ARG A 146 -66.66 4.73 -4.98
CA ARG A 146 -68.13 4.63 -4.86
C ARG A 146 -68.86 5.54 -5.84
N ASN A 147 -68.42 6.79 -6.02
CA ASN A 147 -68.98 7.72 -7.00
C ASN A 147 -68.80 7.21 -8.43
N ILE A 148 -67.63 6.65 -8.77
CA ILE A 148 -67.39 6.03 -10.07
C ILE A 148 -68.32 4.82 -10.27
N TRP A 149 -68.57 4.05 -9.21
CA TRP A 149 -69.46 2.89 -9.27
C TRP A 149 -70.93 3.30 -9.45
N ASP A 150 -71.39 4.33 -8.73
CA ASP A 150 -72.73 4.88 -8.89
C ASP A 150 -72.92 5.54 -10.26
N MET A 151 -71.90 6.26 -10.74
CA MET A 151 -71.88 6.86 -12.06
C MET A 151 -71.91 5.80 -13.16
N ASN A 152 -71.20 4.68 -13.01
CA ASN A 152 -71.26 3.52 -13.93
C ASN A 152 -72.68 2.93 -13.99
N ARG A 153 -73.38 2.88 -12.86
CA ARG A 153 -74.74 2.33 -12.75
C ARG A 153 -75.83 3.26 -13.30
N ASN A 154 -75.61 4.58 -13.27
CA ASN A 154 -76.57 5.55 -13.81
C ASN A 154 -76.31 5.93 -15.29
N ILE A 155 -75.06 5.93 -15.75
CA ILE A 155 -74.70 6.21 -17.16
C ILE A 155 -74.99 5.04 -18.10
N SER A 156 -75.14 3.82 -17.58
CA SER A 156 -75.43 2.63 -18.39
C SER A 156 -76.81 2.63 -19.05
N LYS A 157 -77.80 3.34 -18.50
CA LYS A 157 -79.18 3.41 -19.03
C LYS A 157 -79.33 4.24 -20.33
N PRO A 158 -78.68 5.41 -20.50
CA PRO A 158 -78.66 6.09 -21.80
C PRO A 158 -77.71 5.40 -22.82
N MET A 159 -76.65 4.73 -22.37
CA MET A 159 -75.72 4.01 -23.25
C MET A 159 -76.34 2.77 -23.92
N SER A 160 -77.26 2.08 -23.24
CA SER A 160 -78.01 0.98 -23.86
C SER A 160 -79.01 1.46 -24.91
N PHE A 161 -79.57 2.67 -24.74
CA PHE A 161 -80.52 3.26 -25.68
C PHE A 161 -79.83 3.78 -26.95
N PHE A 162 -78.62 4.33 -26.81
CA PHE A 162 -77.81 4.80 -27.95
C PHE A 162 -77.19 3.65 -28.77
N GLY A 163 -76.95 2.49 -28.13
CA GLY A 163 -76.53 1.26 -28.83
C GLY A 163 -77.63 0.66 -29.72
N ASP A 164 -78.90 0.87 -29.37
CA ASP A 164 -80.07 0.33 -30.09
C ASP A 164 -80.55 1.25 -31.24
N MET A 165 -80.02 2.47 -31.33
CA MET A 165 -80.35 3.45 -32.39
C MET A 165 -79.34 3.51 -33.54
N MET A 166 -78.27 2.71 -33.52
CA MET A 166 -77.32 2.59 -34.63
C MET A 166 -77.41 1.21 -35.30
N PRO A 167 -77.90 1.09 -36.55
CA PRO A 167 -78.22 -0.20 -37.19
C PRO A 167 -77.01 -1.00 -37.70
N TRP A 168 -75.79 -0.65 -37.29
CA TRP A 168 -74.55 -1.24 -37.82
C TRP A 168 -73.80 -2.14 -36.82
N GLN A 169 -74.28 -2.31 -35.57
CA GLN A 169 -73.67 -3.21 -34.59
C GLN A 169 -74.56 -4.42 -34.25
N ARG A 170 -74.93 -5.19 -35.27
CA ARG A 170 -75.13 -6.64 -35.13
C ARG A 170 -73.97 -7.37 -35.76
N SER A 171 -72.80 -7.34 -35.13
CA SER A 171 -71.74 -8.33 -35.34
C SER A 171 -70.78 -8.34 -34.14
N THR A 172 -70.54 -9.55 -33.63
CA THR A 172 -69.57 -9.94 -32.58
C THR A 172 -69.74 -9.32 -31.20
N ALA A 173 -70.60 -9.94 -30.39
CA ALA A 173 -70.60 -9.76 -28.93
C ALA A 173 -69.37 -10.45 -28.31
N THR A 174 -68.25 -9.75 -28.20
CA THR A 174 -67.34 -9.96 -27.07
C THR A 174 -67.91 -9.18 -25.88
N PRO A 175 -68.17 -9.80 -24.72
CA PRO A 175 -68.58 -9.05 -23.55
C PRO A 175 -67.50 -8.01 -23.18
N PRO A 176 -67.87 -6.83 -22.65
CA PRO A 176 -66.88 -5.90 -22.15
C PRO A 176 -66.03 -6.57 -21.08
N PRO A 177 -64.72 -6.25 -20.97
CA PRO A 177 -63.85 -6.88 -19.99
C PRO A 177 -64.49 -6.71 -18.61
N SER A 178 -64.67 -7.85 -17.93
CA SER A 178 -65.04 -7.90 -16.53
C SER A 178 -64.09 -6.97 -15.78
N MET A 179 -64.62 -5.84 -15.33
CA MET A 179 -63.89 -4.95 -14.45
C MET A 179 -63.43 -5.79 -13.26
N MET A 180 -62.11 -5.88 -13.14
CA MET A 180 -61.40 -6.52 -12.05
C MET A 180 -62.10 -6.17 -10.74
N THR A 181 -62.63 -7.18 -10.05
CA THR A 181 -63.05 -7.01 -8.67
C THR A 181 -61.80 -6.61 -7.88
N PRO A 182 -61.85 -5.56 -7.03
CA PRO A 182 -60.71 -5.27 -6.19
C PRO A 182 -60.59 -6.42 -5.21
N THR A 183 -59.52 -7.20 -5.33
CA THR A 183 -59.10 -8.07 -4.24
C THR A 183 -58.75 -7.15 -3.08
N TYR A 184 -59.53 -7.21 -2.00
CA TYR A 184 -59.14 -6.61 -0.72
C TYR A 184 -57.88 -7.34 -0.25
N GLN A 185 -56.71 -6.85 -0.62
CA GLN A 185 -55.48 -7.20 0.06
C GLN A 185 -55.50 -6.43 1.38
N HIS A 186 -55.85 -7.13 2.46
CA HIS A 186 -55.61 -6.66 3.81
C HIS A 186 -54.11 -6.39 3.96
N TYR A 187 -53.74 -5.10 3.95
CA TYR A 187 -52.42 -4.69 4.36
C TYR A 187 -52.35 -4.85 5.88
N ILE A 188 -51.69 -5.93 6.31
CA ILE A 188 -51.30 -6.12 7.71
C ILE A 188 -50.27 -5.03 8.01
N TYR A 189 -50.61 -4.11 8.91
CA TYR A 189 -49.61 -3.25 9.53
C TYR A 189 -48.74 -4.12 10.46
N PRO A 190 -47.42 -4.24 10.25
CA PRO A 190 -46.57 -4.82 11.28
C PRO A 190 -46.47 -3.82 12.44
N SER A 191 -47.05 -4.16 13.58
CA SER A 191 -46.73 -3.51 14.85
C SER A 191 -45.28 -3.85 15.21
N GLN A 192 -44.33 -2.98 14.89
CA GLN A 192 -42.99 -3.12 15.45
C GLN A 192 -42.99 -2.53 16.85
N GLN A 193 -43.10 -3.45 17.80
CA GLN A 193 -42.75 -3.26 19.20
C GLN A 193 -41.35 -2.65 19.27
N ILE A 194 -41.23 -1.59 20.06
CA ILE A 194 -39.95 -1.00 20.44
C ILE A 194 -39.24 -2.00 21.34
N THR A 195 -38.35 -2.81 20.77
CA THR A 195 -37.31 -3.50 21.53
C THR A 195 -36.00 -2.75 21.33
N THR A 196 -35.48 -2.27 22.43
CA THR A 196 -34.16 -1.67 22.57
C THR A 196 -33.08 -2.68 22.15
N PRO A 197 -32.03 -2.25 21.42
CA PRO A 197 -30.78 -3.00 21.40
C PRO A 197 -29.77 -2.34 22.33
N ALA A 198 -29.46 -3.09 23.39
CA ALA A 198 -28.19 -2.98 24.08
C ALA A 198 -27.02 -3.27 23.12
N ALA A 199 -25.93 -2.53 23.32
CA ALA A 199 -24.54 -2.89 23.05
C ALA A 199 -24.25 -3.67 21.75
N MET A 200 -23.84 -2.93 20.71
CA MET A 200 -22.98 -3.47 19.65
C MET A 200 -21.57 -2.94 19.87
N THR A 201 -20.73 -3.79 20.46
CA THR A 201 -19.27 -3.67 20.44
C THR A 201 -18.79 -3.61 18.99
N SER A 202 -18.01 -2.58 18.64
CA SER A 202 -17.31 -2.51 17.36
C SER A 202 -15.81 -2.35 17.60
N ALA A 203 -15.07 -3.33 17.12
CA ALA A 203 -13.62 -3.30 16.98
C ALA A 203 -13.22 -2.53 15.71
N SER A 204 -12.09 -1.81 15.81
CA SER A 204 -11.29 -1.18 14.73
C SER A 204 -11.99 -0.04 13.96
N VAL A 205 -11.35 1.07 13.59
CA VAL A 205 -10.04 1.22 12.94
C VAL A 205 -9.42 2.54 13.39
N GLY A 206 -8.19 2.50 13.90
CA GLY A 206 -7.35 3.68 14.07
C GLY A 206 -6.33 3.76 12.94
N HIS A 207 -6.14 4.95 12.37
CA HIS A 207 -4.98 5.41 11.59
C HIS A 207 -5.10 6.95 11.51
N THR A 208 -4.07 7.76 11.79
CA THR A 208 -2.70 7.67 11.29
C THR A 208 -1.68 8.42 12.19
N GLN A 209 -0.58 7.74 12.52
CA GLN A 209 0.76 8.33 12.58
C GLN A 209 1.56 7.68 11.44
N SER A 210 2.30 8.49 10.67
CA SER A 210 3.07 8.06 9.51
C SER A 210 4.40 7.40 9.92
N LEU A 211 4.46 6.09 9.69
CA LEU A 211 5.66 5.26 9.55
C LEU A 211 6.29 5.48 8.14
N PRO A 212 7.49 4.94 7.84
CA PRO A 212 8.40 5.50 6.84
C PRO A 212 7.78 5.52 5.44
N VAL A 213 8.23 6.52 4.66
CA VAL A 213 7.91 6.91 3.27
C VAL A 213 7.81 5.76 2.23
N ASN A 214 8.04 4.52 2.63
CA ASN A 214 8.00 3.35 1.75
C ASN A 214 6.94 2.30 2.08
N THR A 215 6.14 2.43 3.14
CA THR A 215 5.03 1.46 3.39
C THR A 215 3.70 2.12 3.70
N GLY A 216 3.71 3.23 4.45
CA GLY A 216 2.49 4.00 4.72
C GLY A 216 1.97 4.73 3.49
N GLU A 217 2.87 5.36 2.73
CA GLU A 217 2.48 6.16 1.57
C GLU A 217 2.12 5.31 0.35
N LYS A 218 2.72 4.12 0.20
CA LYS A 218 2.29 3.10 -0.77
C LYS A 218 0.83 2.68 -0.55
N PHE A 219 0.45 2.46 0.72
CA PHE A 219 -0.93 2.14 1.08
C PHE A 219 -1.89 3.31 0.82
N VAL A 220 -1.45 4.55 1.05
CA VAL A 220 -2.23 5.76 0.75
C VAL A 220 -2.43 5.91 -0.76
N GLY A 221 -1.37 5.79 -1.56
CA GLY A 221 -1.45 5.87 -3.02
C GLY A 221 -2.38 4.81 -3.62
N LYS A 222 -2.25 3.55 -3.19
CA LYS A 222 -3.13 2.46 -3.60
C LYS A 222 -4.60 2.70 -3.21
N SER A 223 -4.86 3.08 -1.96
CA SER A 223 -6.23 3.33 -1.50
C SER A 223 -6.91 4.46 -2.27
N LYS A 224 -6.16 5.50 -2.62
CA LYS A 224 -6.66 6.62 -3.42
C LYS A 224 -6.89 6.19 -4.88
N TYR A 225 -5.98 5.41 -5.45
CA TYR A 225 -6.15 4.85 -6.78
C TYR A 225 -7.42 3.98 -6.87
N ASP A 226 -7.62 3.08 -5.91
CA ASP A 226 -8.80 2.20 -5.85
C ASP A 226 -10.11 3.00 -5.74
N GLY A 227 -10.10 4.12 -5.00
CA GLY A 227 -11.29 4.95 -4.76
C GLY A 227 -11.66 5.90 -5.90
N TYR A 228 -10.67 6.42 -6.64
CA TYR A 228 -10.88 7.49 -7.62
C TYR A 228 -10.55 7.12 -9.06
N CYS A 229 -9.65 6.16 -9.28
CA CYS A 229 -9.02 5.93 -10.58
C CYS A 229 -9.41 4.57 -11.19
N ALA A 230 -9.46 3.53 -10.37
CA ALA A 230 -9.62 2.14 -10.80
C ALA A 230 -10.94 1.87 -11.56
N SER A 231 -12.01 2.61 -11.27
CA SER A 231 -13.31 2.47 -11.94
C SER A 231 -13.26 2.77 -13.44
N CYS A 232 -12.30 3.58 -13.88
CA CYS A 232 -12.13 3.97 -15.28
C CYS A 232 -10.84 3.45 -15.89
N HIS A 233 -9.74 3.45 -15.12
CA HIS A 233 -8.41 3.06 -15.58
C HIS A 233 -8.07 1.58 -15.30
N GLY A 234 -9.00 0.81 -14.71
CA GLY A 234 -8.76 -0.59 -14.38
C GLY A 234 -8.07 -0.79 -13.04
N ALA A 235 -8.23 -1.98 -12.45
CA ALA A 235 -7.71 -2.28 -11.11
C ALA A 235 -6.17 -2.33 -11.07
N PHE A 236 -5.55 -2.60 -12.22
CA PHE A 236 -4.12 -2.68 -12.46
C PHE A 236 -3.63 -1.63 -13.47
N ALA A 237 -4.37 -0.54 -13.62
CA ALA A 237 -4.06 0.54 -14.56
C ALA A 237 -4.01 0.13 -16.03
N GLU A 238 -4.61 -1.02 -16.37
CA GLU A 238 -4.69 -1.61 -17.71
C GLU A 238 -5.55 -0.81 -18.69
N GLY A 239 -6.31 0.17 -18.18
CA GLY A 239 -7.26 0.97 -18.94
C GLY A 239 -8.64 0.34 -19.02
N GLY A 240 -9.52 1.00 -19.78
CA GLY A 240 -10.90 0.56 -20.01
C GLY A 240 -11.75 1.71 -20.52
N VAL A 241 -12.41 2.41 -19.59
CA VAL A 241 -13.12 3.67 -19.89
C VAL A 241 -12.12 4.81 -20.06
N GLY A 242 -11.07 4.83 -19.25
CA GLY A 242 -9.90 5.70 -19.38
C GLY A 242 -8.73 4.97 -20.05
N PRO A 243 -7.72 5.71 -20.56
CA PRO A 243 -6.53 5.11 -21.17
C PRO A 243 -5.70 4.30 -20.16
N SER A 244 -4.89 3.36 -20.66
CA SER A 244 -3.92 2.62 -19.85
C SER A 244 -2.86 3.55 -19.27
N LEU A 245 -2.40 3.25 -18.05
CA LEU A 245 -1.32 3.97 -17.36
C LEU A 245 -0.09 3.08 -17.09
N ILE A 246 -0.07 1.84 -17.60
CA ILE A 246 0.96 0.82 -17.29
C ILE A 246 2.39 1.27 -17.66
N ASP A 247 2.56 2.14 -18.66
CA ASP A 247 3.88 2.62 -19.09
C ASP A 247 4.15 4.10 -18.70
N SER A 248 3.30 4.67 -17.85
CA SER A 248 3.41 6.09 -17.47
C SER A 248 4.29 6.25 -16.24
N THR A 249 5.34 7.07 -16.35
CA THR A 249 6.23 7.38 -15.23
C THR A 249 5.54 8.24 -14.17
N THR A 250 6.03 8.19 -12.93
CA THR A 250 5.52 9.02 -11.83
C THR A 250 5.48 10.50 -12.18
N ASP A 251 6.53 11.02 -12.81
CA ASP A 251 6.61 12.43 -13.20
C ASP A 251 5.55 12.77 -14.25
N THR A 252 5.41 11.91 -15.27
CA THR A 252 4.41 12.10 -16.33
C THR A 252 2.99 12.10 -15.77
N ILE A 253 2.68 11.19 -14.83
CA ILE A 253 1.34 11.13 -14.21
C ILE A 253 1.09 12.35 -13.34
N SER A 254 2.08 12.77 -12.55
CA SER A 254 2.00 13.96 -11.72
C SER A 254 1.71 15.20 -12.56
N ASP A 255 2.45 15.40 -13.65
CA ASP A 255 2.31 16.54 -14.55
C ASP A 255 0.94 16.58 -15.24
N VAL A 256 0.44 15.43 -15.69
CA VAL A 256 -0.89 15.32 -16.33
C VAL A 256 -2.00 15.62 -15.32
N LEU A 257 -1.91 15.07 -14.09
CA LEU A 257 -2.88 15.34 -13.03
C LEU A 257 -2.87 16.82 -12.64
N HIS A 258 -1.70 17.43 -12.50
CA HIS A 258 -1.60 18.87 -12.27
C HIS A 258 -2.19 19.69 -13.43
N SER A 259 -2.00 19.25 -14.67
CA SER A 259 -2.55 19.93 -15.85
C SER A 259 -4.09 19.90 -15.90
N TYR A 260 -4.73 18.79 -15.47
CA TYR A 260 -6.19 18.74 -15.29
C TYR A 260 -6.66 19.56 -14.10
N LYS A 261 -5.90 19.59 -13.01
CA LYS A 261 -6.22 20.38 -11.81
C LYS A 261 -6.18 21.89 -12.09
N ASP A 262 -5.16 22.33 -12.83
CA ASP A 262 -4.93 23.71 -13.21
C ASP A 262 -5.85 24.18 -14.36
N GLY A 263 -6.62 23.28 -14.96
CA GLY A 263 -7.51 23.58 -16.09
C GLY A 263 -6.78 23.81 -17.41
N LYS A 264 -5.53 23.35 -17.54
CA LYS A 264 -4.78 23.34 -18.81
C LYS A 264 -5.27 22.24 -19.74
N LEU A 265 -5.73 21.13 -19.14
CA LEU A 265 -6.40 20.03 -19.81
C LEU A 265 -7.85 19.96 -19.28
N GLU A 266 -8.79 19.70 -20.19
CA GLU A 266 -10.21 19.64 -19.88
C GLU A 266 -10.82 18.33 -20.38
N GLY A 267 -11.83 17.82 -19.67
CA GLY A 267 -12.47 16.53 -19.96
C GLY A 267 -12.98 15.82 -18.70
N THR A 268 -13.46 14.59 -18.85
CA THR A 268 -14.11 13.81 -17.76
C THR A 268 -13.19 13.62 -16.54
N MET A 269 -11.87 13.56 -16.74
CA MET A 269 -10.88 13.47 -15.65
C MET A 269 -10.81 14.72 -14.77
N THR A 270 -11.19 15.89 -15.29
CA THR A 270 -11.13 17.17 -14.56
C THR A 270 -11.99 17.16 -13.30
N GLY A 271 -13.17 16.52 -13.36
CA GLY A 271 -14.08 16.44 -12.22
C GLY A 271 -13.54 15.59 -11.08
N VAL A 272 -12.81 14.52 -11.41
CA VAL A 272 -12.17 13.64 -10.42
C VAL A 272 -10.97 14.35 -9.80
N VAL A 273 -10.10 14.92 -10.64
CA VAL A 273 -8.82 15.49 -10.21
C VAL A 273 -8.98 16.77 -9.38
N LYS A 274 -10.00 17.60 -9.64
CA LYS A 274 -10.26 18.82 -8.85
C LYS A 274 -10.57 18.55 -7.37
N THR A 275 -10.97 17.32 -7.03
CA THR A 275 -11.24 16.93 -5.64
C THR A 275 -10.00 16.46 -4.88
N LEU A 276 -8.86 16.29 -5.57
CA LEU A 276 -7.62 15.76 -5.01
C LEU A 276 -6.71 16.89 -4.51
N SER A 277 -6.05 16.68 -3.37
CA SER A 277 -4.97 17.57 -2.91
C SER A 277 -3.66 17.34 -3.70
N ASN A 278 -2.68 18.24 -3.56
CA ASN A 278 -1.38 18.05 -4.23
C ASN A 278 -0.64 16.82 -3.65
N ASP A 279 -0.79 16.57 -2.35
CA ASP A 279 -0.23 15.39 -1.69
C ASP A 279 -0.92 14.10 -2.17
N ASP A 280 -2.24 14.13 -2.42
CA ASP A 280 -2.94 13.00 -3.02
C ASP A 280 -2.41 12.70 -4.42
N ILE A 281 -2.20 13.73 -5.24
CA ILE A 281 -1.65 13.59 -6.60
C ILE A 281 -0.27 12.96 -6.56
N ALA A 282 0.62 13.44 -5.69
CA ALA A 282 1.96 12.88 -5.53
C ALA A 282 1.93 11.40 -5.09
N ASN A 283 1.03 11.05 -4.16
CA ASN A 283 0.90 9.67 -3.68
C ASN A 283 0.33 8.72 -4.75
N ILE A 284 -0.66 9.17 -5.52
CA ILE A 284 -1.24 8.39 -6.63
C ILE A 284 -0.20 8.22 -7.75
N ALA A 285 0.50 9.28 -8.14
CA ALA A 285 1.49 9.25 -9.22
C ALA A 285 2.66 8.30 -8.88
N ARG A 286 3.10 8.29 -7.62
CA ARG A 286 4.13 7.36 -7.16
C ARG A 286 3.63 5.91 -7.15
N PHE A 287 2.41 5.67 -6.68
CA PHE A 287 1.83 4.32 -6.70
C PHE A 287 1.75 3.76 -8.13
N ILE A 288 1.27 4.55 -9.09
CA ILE A 288 1.15 4.09 -10.47
C ILE A 288 2.53 3.92 -11.12
N GLY A 289 3.44 4.89 -10.96
CA GLY A 289 4.72 4.88 -11.65
C GLY A 289 5.82 4.01 -11.02
N GLU A 290 5.74 3.65 -9.73
CA GLU A 290 6.77 2.83 -9.07
C GLU A 290 6.28 1.44 -8.65
N GLU A 291 5.03 1.31 -8.23
CA GLU A 291 4.52 0.07 -7.61
C GLU A 291 3.75 -0.81 -8.58
N LEU A 292 2.98 -0.22 -9.48
CA LEU A 292 2.30 -0.96 -10.55
C LEU A 292 3.28 -1.53 -11.59
N GLU A 293 4.37 -0.82 -11.88
CA GLU A 293 5.43 -1.31 -12.77
C GLU A 293 6.13 -2.57 -12.21
N THR A 294 6.21 -2.71 -10.88
CA THR A 294 6.78 -3.90 -10.21
C THR A 294 5.84 -5.11 -10.15
N ILE A 295 4.53 -4.93 -10.35
CA ILE A 295 3.53 -6.00 -10.32
C ILE A 295 3.33 -6.64 -11.72
N GLN A 296 3.65 -5.90 -12.79
CA GLN A 296 3.47 -6.31 -14.18
C GLN A 296 4.72 -6.93 -14.85
N ARG A 297 5.88 -6.96 -14.17
CA ARG A 297 7.11 -7.68 -14.60
C ARG A 297 7.28 -8.99 -13.85
#